data_AF-A0A7S0RLP8-F1
#
_entry.id   AF-A0A7S0RLP8-F1
#
_cell.length_a   1.000
_cell.length_b   1.000
_cell.length_c   1.000
_cell.angle_alpha   90.00
_cell.angle_beta   90.00
_cell.angle_gamma   90.00
#
_symmetry.space_group_name_H-M   'P 1'
#
loop_
_entity.id
_entity.type
_entity.pdbx_description
1 polymer ?
#
loop_
_entity_poly.entity_id
_entity_poly.type
_entity_poly.pdbx_seq_one_letter_code
_entity_poly.pdbx_strand_id
1 'polypeptide(L)'
;QLAMARVCGQRCVAHGAPSVHLLRADDRLLVVTPGEDREPSIRHVVLPSSYIVPNWPIRHVALSADSQDVAISGKRGVILHNLQTAKWRVFGDISQERQVRAMALLWLPKIVVVCVAGGGG
;
A
#
# COMPACT_ATOMS: atom_id res chain seq x y z
N GLN A 1 -12.56 -16.05 11.97
CA GLN A 1 -11.19 -16.51 11.66
C GLN A 1 -10.21 -15.41 12.05
N LEU A 2 -9.14 -15.76 12.76
CA LEU A 2 -8.23 -14.82 13.45
C LEU A 2 -7.48 -13.90 12.47
N ALA A 3 -7.60 -12.58 12.69
CA ALA A 3 -6.92 -11.54 11.92
C ALA A 3 -5.44 -11.47 12.29
N MET A 4 -4.55 -11.75 11.33
CA MET A 4 -3.10 -11.58 11.48
C MET A 4 -2.72 -10.23 10.84
N ALA A 5 -2.76 -9.15 11.62
CA ALA A 5 -2.20 -7.87 11.18
C ALA A 5 -0.66 -7.96 11.19
N ARG A 6 -0.04 -8.05 10.01
CA ARG A 6 1.43 -7.97 9.90
C ARG A 6 1.85 -6.52 9.73
N VAL A 7 2.47 -5.96 10.78
CA VAL A 7 3.16 -4.65 10.73
C VAL A 7 4.15 -4.68 9.56
N CYS A 8 4.03 -3.72 8.65
CA CYS A 8 5.09 -3.43 7.69
C CYS A 8 5.81 -2.19 8.20
N GLY A 9 6.97 -2.39 8.82
CA GLY A 9 7.80 -1.31 9.37
C GLY A 9 8.54 -0.56 8.27
N GLN A 10 7.83 0.05 7.30
CA GLN A 10 8.45 1.04 6.42
C GLN A 10 8.40 2.38 7.13
N ARG A 11 9.51 2.73 7.80
CA ARG A 11 9.77 4.10 8.22
C ARG A 11 10.27 4.86 6.99
N CYS A 12 9.43 5.69 6.39
CA CYS A 12 9.92 6.74 5.51
C CYS A 12 10.59 7.80 6.40
N VAL A 13 11.92 7.74 6.50
CA VAL A 13 12.71 8.73 7.24
C VAL A 13 12.92 9.97 6.36
N ALA A 14 11.83 10.66 6.03
CA ALA A 14 11.92 12.03 5.54
C ALA A 14 12.10 12.93 6.76
N HIS A 15 13.16 13.74 6.79
CA HIS A 15 13.45 14.61 7.92
C HIS A 15 12.29 15.61 8.11
N GLY A 16 11.57 15.52 9.23
CA GLY A 16 10.42 16.38 9.55
C GLY A 16 9.03 15.85 9.18
N ALA A 17 8.90 14.68 8.55
CA ALA A 17 7.58 14.07 8.30
C ALA A 17 7.03 13.39 9.57
N PRO A 18 5.70 13.43 9.81
CA PRO A 18 5.09 12.72 10.94
C PRO A 18 5.36 11.21 10.83
N SER A 19 5.59 10.56 11.97
CA SER A 19 5.91 9.13 12.02
C SER A 19 4.68 8.28 11.72
N VAL A 20 4.37 8.01 10.45
CA VAL A 20 3.21 7.19 10.06
C VAL A 20 3.56 5.70 10.07
N HIS A 21 2.67 4.87 10.62
CA HIS A 21 2.76 3.42 10.62
C HIS A 21 1.67 2.78 9.76
N LEU A 22 2.05 1.78 8.97
CA LEU A 22 1.13 1.05 8.10
C LEU A 22 0.93 -0.39 8.59
N LEU A 23 -0.32 -0.75 8.84
CA LEU A 23 -0.70 -2.11 9.21
C LEU A 23 -1.54 -2.73 8.09
N ARG A 24 -1.14 -3.91 7.63
CA ARG A 24 -1.90 -4.66 6.62
C ARG A 24 -2.95 -5.50 7.33
N ALA A 25 -4.20 -5.39 6.89
CA ALA A 25 -5.29 -6.32 7.21
C ALA A 25 -5.69 -7.08 5.92
N ASP A 26 -6.81 -7.81 5.95
CA ASP A 26 -7.22 -8.67 4.84
C ASP A 26 -7.61 -7.88 3.59
N ASP A 27 -8.53 -6.92 3.75
CA ASP A 27 -9.13 -6.12 2.67
C ASP A 27 -8.80 -4.62 2.77
N ARG A 28 -8.00 -4.23 3.77
CA ARG A 28 -7.73 -2.84 4.10
C ARG A 28 -6.33 -2.62 4.65
N LEU A 29 -5.87 -1.37 4.55
CA LEU A 29 -4.69 -0.86 5.23
C LEU A 29 -5.13 0.02 6.40
N LEU A 30 -4.49 -0.12 7.56
CA LEU A 30 -4.64 0.82 8.66
C LEU A 30 -3.46 1.78 8.63
N VAL A 31 -3.76 3.06 8.48
CA VAL A 31 -2.78 4.15 8.56
C VAL A 31 -2.87 4.72 9.96
N VAL A 32 -1.84 4.49 10.75
CA VAL A 32 -1.76 4.94 12.13
C VAL A 32 -0.85 6.17 12.18
N THR A 33 -1.44 7.31 12.50
CA THR A 33 -0.72 8.58 12.62
C THR A 33 -0.67 8.98 14.10
N PRO A 34 0.52 9.22 14.68
CA PRO A 34 0.64 9.67 16.06
C PRO A 34 -0.02 11.05 16.20
N GLY A 35 -0.89 11.22 17.20
CA GLY A 35 -1.46 12.52 17.56
C GLY A 35 -0.54 13.33 18.46
N GLU A 36 -0.86 14.62 18.63
CA GLU A 36 -0.11 15.56 19.48
C GLU A 36 -0.10 15.11 20.95
N ASP A 37 -1.22 14.60 21.48
CA ASP A 37 -1.36 14.14 22.88
C ASP A 37 -1.10 12.64 23.07
N ARG A 38 -0.29 12.03 22.19
CA ARG A 38 -0.03 10.57 22.14
C ARG A 38 -1.26 9.69 21.85
N GLU A 39 -2.40 10.27 21.52
CA GLU A 39 -3.54 9.51 21.01
C GLU A 39 -3.36 9.27 19.51
N PRO A 40 -3.12 8.02 19.07
CA PRO A 40 -2.92 7.73 17.66
C PRO A 40 -4.27 7.79 16.93
N SER A 41 -4.31 8.52 15.82
CA SER A 41 -5.43 8.42 14.88
C SER A 41 -5.24 7.22 13.96
N ILE A 42 -6.30 6.43 13.78
CA ILE A 42 -6.30 5.26 12.89
C ILE A 42 -7.26 5.53 11.74
N ARG A 43 -6.73 5.56 10.52
CA ARG A 43 -7.53 5.65 9.30
C ARG A 43 -7.60 4.29 8.61
N HIS A 44 -8.82 3.85 8.32
CA HIS A 44 -9.07 2.63 7.57
C HIS A 44 -9.15 2.95 6.07
N VAL A 45 -8.22 2.39 5.30
CA VAL A 45 -8.21 2.49 3.84
C VAL A 45 -8.67 1.16 3.26
N VAL A 46 -9.96 1.06 2.93
CA VAL A 46 -10.54 -0.13 2.32
C VAL A 46 -10.17 -0.19 0.85
N LEU A 47 -9.53 -1.28 0.43
CA LEU A 47 -9.13 -1.46 -0.97
C LEU A 47 -10.35 -1.66 -1.86
N PRO A 48 -10.32 -1.24 -3.14
CA PRO A 48 -11.40 -1.53 -4.08
C PRO A 48 -11.62 -3.04 -4.20
N SER A 49 -12.86 -3.50 -4.05
CA SER A 49 -13.22 -4.92 -4.14
C SER A 49 -12.82 -5.53 -5.48
N SER A 50 -12.93 -4.74 -6.56
CA SER A 50 -12.50 -5.10 -7.92
C SER A 50 -11.02 -5.49 -8.01
N TYR A 51 -10.18 -4.94 -7.12
CA TYR A 51 -8.78 -5.30 -7.03
C TYR A 51 -8.51 -6.37 -5.97
N ILE A 52 -8.99 -6.21 -4.74
CA ILE A 52 -8.54 -7.08 -3.64
C ILE A 52 -9.12 -8.50 -3.72
N VAL A 53 -10.36 -8.68 -4.18
CA VAL A 53 -10.96 -10.03 -4.34
C VAL A 53 -10.13 -10.91 -5.27
N PRO A 54 -9.77 -10.47 -6.50
CA PRO A 54 -8.93 -11.28 -7.36
C PRO A 54 -7.46 -11.28 -6.94
N ASN A 55 -6.96 -10.30 -6.16
CA ASN A 55 -5.53 -10.13 -5.87
C ASN A 55 -5.12 -10.35 -4.40
N TRP A 56 -5.99 -10.83 -3.52
CA TRP A 56 -5.65 -11.19 -2.15
C TRP A 56 -4.53 -12.27 -2.12
N PRO A 57 -3.60 -12.25 -1.14
CA PRO A 57 -3.46 -11.29 -0.04
C PRO A 57 -2.69 -10.02 -0.41
N ILE A 58 -2.83 -8.96 0.40
CA ILE A 58 -1.94 -7.79 0.37
C ILE A 58 -0.50 -8.24 0.71
N ARG A 59 0.45 -8.03 -0.22
CA ARG A 59 1.84 -8.51 -0.06
C ARG A 59 2.81 -7.39 0.27
N HIS A 60 2.78 -6.30 -0.48
CA HIS A 60 3.71 -5.19 -0.33
C HIS A 60 2.94 -3.88 -0.25
N VAL A 61 3.52 -2.95 0.49
CA VAL A 61 3.03 -1.59 0.63
C VAL A 61 4.25 -0.67 0.47
N ALA A 62 4.07 0.56 0.04
CA ALA A 62 5.10 1.59 0.09
C ALA A 62 4.44 2.96 0.26
N LEU A 63 4.86 3.73 1.27
CA LEU A 63 4.34 5.06 1.56
C LEU A 63 5.21 6.11 0.86
N SER A 64 4.59 7.18 0.35
CA SER A 64 5.31 8.35 -0.12
C SER A 64 6.03 9.07 1.02
N ALA A 65 7.08 9.83 0.69
CA ALA A 65 7.89 10.54 1.69
C ALA A 65 7.08 11.60 2.47
N ASP A 66 6.08 12.20 1.83
CA ASP A 66 5.14 13.17 2.42
C ASP A 66 3.92 12.52 3.08
N SER A 67 3.85 11.18 3.11
CA SER A 67 2.75 10.39 3.66
C SER A 67 1.38 10.69 3.04
N GLN A 68 1.34 11.23 1.81
CA GLN A 68 0.10 11.56 1.10
C GLN A 68 -0.38 10.44 0.16
N ASP A 69 0.49 9.54 -0.26
CA ASP A 69 0.16 8.47 -1.19
C ASP A 69 0.73 7.13 -0.71
N VAL A 70 0.04 6.05 -1.07
CA VAL A 70 0.47 4.69 -0.78
C VAL A 70 0.34 3.81 -2.02
N ALA A 71 1.38 3.01 -2.30
CA ALA A 71 1.37 1.95 -3.29
C ALA A 71 1.11 0.62 -2.59
N ILE A 72 0.28 -0.23 -3.19
CA ILE A 72 -0.14 -1.50 -2.62
C ILE A 72 -0.13 -2.59 -3.70
N SER A 73 0.54 -3.71 -3.45
CA SER A 73 0.50 -4.88 -4.34
C SER A 73 -0.13 -6.09 -3.66
N GLY A 74 -1.01 -6.78 -4.37
CA GLY A 74 -1.54 -8.08 -3.98
C GLY A 74 -0.65 -9.24 -4.44
N LYS A 75 -1.24 -10.42 -4.69
CA LYS A 75 -0.56 -11.53 -5.37
C LYS A 75 -0.18 -11.20 -6.81
N ARG A 76 -0.97 -10.34 -7.45
CA ARG A 76 -0.78 -9.74 -8.77
C ARG A 76 -1.24 -8.28 -8.71
N GLY A 77 -0.81 -7.48 -9.66
CA GLY A 77 -1.16 -6.07 -9.76
C GLY A 77 -0.51 -5.19 -8.70
N VAL A 78 -0.67 -3.89 -8.93
CA VAL A 78 -0.27 -2.79 -8.05
C VAL A 78 -1.33 -1.70 -8.18
N ILE A 79 -1.76 -1.11 -7.07
CA ILE A 79 -2.65 0.06 -7.06
C ILE A 79 -2.02 1.17 -6.23
N LEU A 80 -2.41 2.40 -6.54
CA LEU A 80 -1.99 3.58 -5.78
C LEU A 80 -3.23 4.20 -5.15
N HIS A 81 -3.05 4.76 -3.96
CA HIS A 81 -4.09 5.51 -3.28
C HIS A 81 -3.53 6.81 -2.76
N ASN A 82 -4.19 7.91 -3.09
CA ASN A 82 -3.90 9.19 -2.47
C ASN A 82 -4.74 9.31 -1.19
N LEU A 83 -4.07 9.34 -0.04
CA LEU A 83 -4.65 9.36 1.30
C LEU A 83 -5.41 10.66 1.58
N GLN A 84 -5.07 11.77 0.91
CA GLN A 84 -5.71 13.06 1.09
C GLN A 84 -7.03 13.18 0.31
N THR A 85 -7.00 12.80 -0.97
CA THR A 85 -8.13 12.91 -1.90
C THR A 85 -9.00 11.65 -1.93
N ALA A 86 -8.57 10.59 -1.25
CA ALA A 86 -9.18 9.26 -1.29
C ALA A 86 -9.29 8.64 -2.70
N LYS A 87 -8.50 9.12 -3.67
CA LYS A 87 -8.54 8.65 -5.05
C LYS A 87 -7.66 7.42 -5.24
N TRP A 88 -8.21 6.42 -5.92
CA TRP A 88 -7.49 5.23 -6.37
C TRP A 88 -6.98 5.40 -7.79
N ARG A 89 -5.75 4.93 -8.04
CA ARG A 89 -5.23 4.71 -9.39
C ARG A 89 -5.00 3.22 -9.55
N VAL A 90 -5.69 2.64 -10.51
CA VAL A 90 -5.70 1.20 -10.81
C VAL A 90 -5.29 0.98 -12.25
N PHE A 91 -5.03 -0.27 -12.64
CA PHE A 91 -4.84 -0.62 -14.04
C PHE A 91 -6.15 -0.42 -14.81
N GLY A 92 -6.07 0.16 -16.01
CA GLY A 92 -7.22 0.25 -16.91
C GLY A 92 -7.57 -1.09 -17.57
N ASP A 93 -6.62 -2.04 -17.59
CA ASP A 93 -6.77 -3.37 -18.18
C ASP A 93 -6.36 -4.46 -17.18
N ILE A 94 -7.31 -5.35 -16.89
CA ILE A 94 -7.14 -6.49 -15.96
C ILE A 94 -6.05 -7.47 -16.45
N SER A 95 -5.88 -7.60 -17.77
CA SER A 95 -4.85 -8.47 -18.36
C SER A 95 -3.45 -7.96 -18.02
N GLN A 96 -3.23 -6.66 -18.10
CA GLN A 96 -1.97 -6.02 -17.70
C GLN A 96 -1.74 -6.16 -16.20
N GLU A 97 -2.77 -5.94 -15.39
CA GLU A 97 -2.70 -6.12 -13.93
C GLU A 97 -2.22 -7.53 -13.55
N ARG A 98 -2.74 -8.56 -14.22
CA ARG A 98 -2.42 -9.98 -13.95
C ARG A 98 -0.99 -10.37 -14.32
N GLN A 99 -0.36 -9.64 -15.23
CA GLN A 99 1.04 -9.86 -15.63
C GLN A 99 2.02 -9.34 -14.58
N VAL A 100 1.62 -8.37 -13.76
CA VAL A 100 2.49 -7.78 -12.74
C VAL A 100 2.49 -8.65 -11.48
N ARG A 101 3.59 -9.33 -11.22
CA ARG A 101 3.86 -10.01 -9.94
C ARG A 101 4.93 -9.26 -9.16
N ALA A 102 4.52 -8.30 -8.36
CA ALA A 102 5.44 -7.48 -7.56
C ALA A 102 6.16 -8.33 -6.50
N MET A 103 7.49 -8.23 -6.46
CA MET A 103 8.39 -8.79 -5.45
C MET A 103 8.81 -7.75 -4.41
N ALA A 104 8.80 -6.46 -4.79
CA ALA A 104 9.03 -5.33 -3.90
C ALA A 104 8.40 -4.06 -4.48
N LEU A 105 8.08 -3.12 -3.58
CA LEU A 105 7.64 -1.77 -3.91
C LEU A 105 8.56 -0.75 -3.25
N LEU A 106 8.94 0.28 -4.00
CA LEU A 106 9.66 1.44 -3.48
C LEU A 106 8.97 2.71 -3.99
N TRP A 107 8.61 3.59 -3.07
CA TRP A 107 8.10 4.92 -3.42
C TRP A 107 9.27 5.91 -3.43
N LEU A 108 9.53 6.50 -4.58
CA LEU A 108 10.43 7.64 -4.75
C LEU A 108 9.60 8.93 -4.90
N PRO A 109 10.16 10.12 -4.63
CA PRO A 109 9.37 11.36 -4.56
C PRO A 109 8.41 11.63 -5.73
N LYS A 110 8.72 11.15 -6.95
CA LYS A 110 7.88 11.35 -8.14
C LYS A 110 7.36 10.07 -8.78
N ILE A 111 7.88 8.91 -8.42
CA ILE A 111 7.62 7.65 -9.12
C ILE A 111 7.52 6.48 -8.14
N VAL A 112 6.78 5.45 -8.53
CA VAL A 112 6.77 4.16 -7.82
C VAL A 112 7.55 3.16 -8.64
N VAL A 113 8.56 2.55 -8.01
CA VAL A 113 9.34 1.47 -8.60
C VAL A 113 8.75 0.15 -8.12
N VAL A 114 8.42 -0.72 -9.08
CA VAL A 114 7.90 -2.06 -8.84
C VAL A 114 8.95 -3.06 -9.30
N CYS A 115 9.53 -3.83 -8.37
CA CYS A 115 10.33 -4.99 -8.75
C CYS A 115 9.37 -6.12 -9.13
N VAL A 116 9.43 -6.61 -10.37
CA VAL A 116 8.52 -7.64 -10.88
C VAL A 116 9.30 -8.95 -11.03
N ALA A 117 8.69 -10.07 -10.65
CA ALA A 117 9.27 -11.38 -10.89
C ALA A 117 9.50 -11.58 -12.40
N GLY A 118 10.73 -11.92 -12.79
CA GLY A 118 11.02 -12.32 -14.17
C GLY A 118 10.23 -13.58 -14.54
N GLY A 119 9.68 -13.61 -15.75
CA GLY A 119 8.97 -14.79 -16.26
C GLY A 119 9.94 -15.94 -16.48
N GLY A 120 10.02 -16.87 -15.52
CA GLY A 120 10.50 -18.22 -15.77
C GLY A 120 9.33 -19.06 -16.27
N GLY A 121 9.47 -19.60 -17.48
CA GLY A 121 8.63 -20.70 -17.96
C GLY A 121 8.83 -21.96 -17.13
#